data_AF-A0A418Q134-F1
#
_entry.id   AF-A0A418Q134-F1
#
_cell.length_a   1.000
_cell.length_b   1.000
_cell.length_c   1.000
_cell.angle_alpha   90.00
_cell.angle_beta   90.00
_cell.angle_gamma   90.00
#
_symmetry.space_group_name_H-M   'P 1'
#
loop_
_entity.id
_entity.type
_entity.pdbx_description
1 polymer ?
#
loop_
_entity_poly.entity_id
_entity_poly.type
_entity_poly.pdbx_seq_one_letter_code
_entity_poly.pdbx_strand_id
1 'polypeptide(L)'
;MGCADPPDCCRRLFAAPSFPEARLMGFVWLVLLAALLVALLWLLKVRGPVLTLSAAAILFGCAGYALQGRPDLGGSPRAAAERAAPMPLTGARHALTGQFDYADTWLNIADALASRGRTEDAAKLLQTQVKRHPGDYKLWLGLGNALADHSRTLSPGARFAFARSAELAPGHPAPLFFLGLAEARSGNSAEAVRIWREVLANAPANVSWRPIVENGLLLVEQGAPSMTAPPKSNQAGS
;
A
#
# COMPACT_ATOMS: atom_id res chain seq x y z
N MET A 1 28.13 -25.44 -15.79
CA MET A 1 27.67 -24.55 -14.69
C MET A 1 26.37 -23.91 -15.14
N GLY A 2 25.25 -24.60 -14.91
CA GLY A 2 23.92 -24.15 -15.27
C GLY A 2 23.09 -23.95 -14.00
N CYS A 3 22.49 -22.78 -13.85
CA CYS A 3 21.46 -22.53 -12.85
C CYS A 3 20.12 -22.64 -13.58
N ALA A 4 19.28 -23.58 -13.16
CA ALA A 4 18.03 -23.92 -13.84
C ALA A 4 16.76 -23.31 -13.19
N ASP A 5 16.88 -22.49 -12.14
CA ASP A 5 15.71 -21.96 -11.42
C ASP A 5 15.83 -20.46 -11.05
N PRO A 6 14.88 -19.60 -11.48
CA PRO A 6 14.90 -18.16 -11.17
C PRO A 6 14.64 -17.74 -9.70
N PRO A 7 13.87 -18.45 -8.84
CA PRO A 7 13.61 -17.96 -7.48
C PRO A 7 14.82 -18.05 -6.54
N ASP A 8 15.75 -18.98 -6.80
CA ASP A 8 16.92 -19.18 -5.93
C ASP A 8 18.04 -18.15 -6.17
N CYS A 9 18.10 -17.58 -7.37
CA CYS A 9 19.10 -16.56 -7.72
C CYS A 9 18.82 -15.24 -6.98
N CYS A 10 17.55 -14.89 -6.80
CA CYS A 10 17.12 -13.70 -6.06
C CYS A 10 17.38 -13.85 -4.55
N ARG A 11 17.23 -15.07 -4.01
CA ARG A 11 17.48 -15.35 -2.58
C ARG A 11 18.94 -15.25 -2.18
N ARG A 12 19.87 -15.56 -3.10
CA ARG A 12 21.32 -15.46 -2.84
C ARG A 12 21.87 -14.05 -3.00
N LEU A 13 21.25 -13.20 -3.82
CA LEU A 13 21.64 -11.79 -4.00
C LEU A 13 21.26 -10.90 -2.79
N PHE A 14 20.27 -11.31 -1.99
CA PHE A 14 19.84 -10.62 -0.77
C PHE A 14 20.29 -11.31 0.53
N ALA A 15 21.24 -12.25 0.45
CA ALA A 15 21.94 -12.72 1.64
C ALA A 15 22.85 -11.59 2.14
N ALA A 16 22.29 -10.71 2.99
CA ALA A 16 23.06 -9.69 3.68
C ALA A 16 24.24 -10.37 4.38
N PRO A 17 25.48 -9.87 4.20
CA PRO A 17 26.60 -10.37 4.98
C PRO A 17 26.22 -10.25 6.45
N SER A 18 26.24 -11.38 7.16
CA SER A 18 26.17 -11.39 8.62
C SER A 18 27.38 -10.58 9.08
N PHE A 19 27.16 -9.32 9.48
CA PHE A 19 28.21 -8.42 9.96
C PHE A 19 28.43 -8.66 11.47
N PRO A 20 29.43 -9.46 11.89
CA PRO A 20 29.90 -9.43 13.27
C PRO A 20 30.50 -8.06 13.64
N GLU A 21 30.86 -7.22 12.67
CA GLU A 21 31.50 -5.91 12.90
C GLU A 21 30.53 -4.81 13.39
N ALA A 22 29.24 -4.88 13.05
CA ALA A 22 28.24 -3.91 13.50
C ALA A 22 28.00 -3.99 15.02
N ARG A 23 28.22 -5.18 15.62
CA ARG A 23 28.20 -5.38 17.08
C ARG A 23 29.28 -4.57 17.78
N LEU A 24 30.48 -4.50 17.21
CA LEU A 24 31.59 -3.78 17.83
C LEU A 24 31.41 -2.26 17.70
N MET A 25 30.92 -1.79 16.55
CA MET A 25 30.75 -0.35 16.28
C MET A 25 29.69 0.32 17.17
N GLY A 26 28.58 -0.35 17.50
CA GLY A 26 27.55 0.22 18.38
C GLY A 26 28.03 0.45 19.82
N PHE A 27 28.75 -0.52 20.38
CA PHE A 27 29.35 -0.37 21.71
C PHE A 27 30.47 0.67 21.73
N VAL A 28 31.28 0.77 20.67
CA VAL A 28 32.33 1.79 20.54
C VAL A 28 31.73 3.20 20.55
N TRP A 29 30.60 3.43 19.85
CA TRP A 29 29.92 4.73 19.86
C TRP A 29 29.30 5.09 21.20
N LEU A 30 28.71 4.11 21.91
CA LEU A 30 28.17 4.34 23.26
C LEU A 30 29.29 4.69 24.26
N VAL A 31 30.42 3.98 24.19
CA VAL A 31 31.59 4.26 25.05
C VAL A 31 32.19 5.63 24.73
N LEU A 32 32.28 6.01 23.44
CA LEU A 32 32.74 7.33 23.02
C LEU A 32 31.85 8.46 23.55
N LEU A 33 30.53 8.32 23.43
CA LEU A 33 29.58 9.32 23.94
C LEU A 33 29.64 9.45 25.46
N ALA A 34 29.76 8.34 26.18
CA ALA A 34 29.93 8.34 27.64
C ALA A 34 31.25 9.02 28.05
N ALA A 35 32.36 8.69 27.37
CA ALA A 35 33.66 9.31 27.63
C ALA A 35 33.66 10.81 27.34
N LEU A 36 32.99 11.24 26.25
CA LEU A 36 32.88 12.66 25.87
C LEU A 36 32.04 13.45 26.88
N LEU A 37 30.98 12.83 27.43
CA LEU A 37 30.17 13.43 28.49
C LEU A 37 30.96 13.57 29.79
N VAL A 38 31.75 12.56 30.17
CA VAL A 38 32.64 12.62 31.35
C VAL A 38 33.73 13.68 31.17
N ALA A 39 34.34 13.76 29.98
CA ALA A 39 35.32 14.79 29.65
C ALA A 39 34.72 16.20 29.71
N LEU A 40 33.49 16.37 29.22
CA LEU A 40 32.75 17.64 29.29
C LEU A 40 32.42 18.05 30.73
N LEU A 41 32.00 17.10 31.58
CA LEU A 41 31.76 17.34 33.01
C LEU A 41 33.05 17.72 33.76
N TRP A 42 34.18 17.11 33.40
CA TRP A 42 35.49 17.43 33.94
C TRP A 42 35.97 18.82 33.50
N LEU A 43 35.77 19.16 32.22
CA LEU A 43 36.11 20.47 31.64
C LEU A 43 35.29 21.61 32.27
N LEU A 44 34.02 21.36 32.61
CA LEU A 44 33.13 22.29 33.29
C LEU A 44 33.42 22.43 34.80
N LYS A 45 34.46 21.76 35.34
CA LYS A 45 34.90 21.86 36.74
C LYS A 45 33.78 21.59 37.77
N VAL A 46 32.79 20.78 37.40
CA VAL A 46 31.67 20.42 38.28
C VAL A 46 32.22 19.57 39.43
N ARG A 47 32.15 20.09 40.66
CA ARG A 47 32.64 19.42 41.87
C ARG A 47 31.51 19.25 42.89
N GLY A 48 31.54 18.14 43.62
CA GLY A 48 30.66 17.86 44.74
C GLY A 48 29.45 16.97 44.39
N PRO A 49 28.38 16.98 45.22
CA PRO A 49 27.29 16.00 45.20
C PRO A 49 26.48 15.98 43.90
N VAL A 50 26.58 17.04 43.09
CA VAL A 50 25.96 17.11 41.76
C VAL A 50 26.57 16.09 40.80
N LEU A 51 27.88 15.85 40.86
CA LEU A 51 28.56 14.90 39.97
C LEU A 51 28.15 13.45 40.28
N THR A 52 27.97 13.12 41.57
CA THR A 52 27.49 11.80 42.00
C THR A 52 26.04 11.57 41.58
N LEU A 53 25.18 12.60 41.62
CA LEU A 53 23.79 12.50 41.17
C LEU A 53 23.69 12.31 39.65
N SER A 54 24.50 13.05 38.87
CA SER A 54 24.55 12.87 37.42
C SER A 54 25.08 11.49 37.02
N ALA A 55 26.14 11.00 37.68
CA ALA A 55 26.68 9.67 37.43
C ALA A 55 25.67 8.57 37.79
N ALA A 56 24.97 8.70 38.92
CA ALA A 56 23.93 7.76 39.33
C ALA A 56 22.76 7.75 38.33
N ALA A 57 22.30 8.91 37.86
CA ALA A 57 21.22 9.01 36.88
C ALA A 57 21.59 8.37 35.53
N ILE A 58 22.83 8.55 35.07
CA ILE A 58 23.34 7.92 33.85
C ILE A 58 23.41 6.40 34.01
N LEU A 59 23.96 5.91 35.13
CA LEU A 59 24.02 4.48 35.42
C LEU A 59 22.64 3.85 35.51
N PHE A 60 21.67 4.55 36.12
CA PHE A 60 20.28 4.10 36.17
C PHE A 60 19.63 4.06 34.78
N GLY A 61 19.88 5.06 33.94
CA GLY A 61 19.42 5.10 32.55
C GLY A 61 20.02 3.98 31.70
N CYS A 62 21.32 3.71 31.84
CA CYS A 62 22.00 2.62 31.15
C CYS A 62 21.52 1.25 31.65
N ALA A 63 21.31 1.07 32.95
CA ALA A 63 20.79 -0.17 33.53
C ALA A 63 19.34 -0.44 33.10
N GLY A 64 18.50 0.60 33.08
CA GLY A 64 17.12 0.51 32.56
C GLY A 64 17.10 0.17 31.07
N TYR A 65 17.97 0.80 30.27
CA TYR A 65 18.09 0.46 28.85
C TYR A 65 18.65 -0.94 28.62
N ALA A 66 19.57 -1.43 29.45
CA ALA A 66 20.08 -2.80 29.35
C ALA A 66 19.03 -3.86 29.72
N LEU A 67 18.11 -3.54 30.63
CA LEU A 67 17.06 -4.46 31.08
C LEU A 67 15.81 -4.47 30.18
N GLN A 68 15.44 -3.33 29.57
CA GLN A 68 14.28 -3.24 28.65
C GLN A 68 14.65 -3.19 27.16
N GLY A 69 15.87 -2.77 26.82
CA GLY A 69 16.30 -2.60 25.44
C GLY A 69 16.51 -3.93 24.75
N ARG A 70 15.81 -4.14 23.63
CA ARG A 70 16.10 -5.21 22.67
C ARG A 70 16.62 -4.58 21.38
N PRO A 71 17.92 -4.20 21.33
CA PRO A 71 18.52 -3.55 20.16
C PRO A 71 18.56 -4.45 18.92
N ASP A 72 18.29 -5.75 19.09
CA ASP A 72 18.33 -6.76 18.05
C ASP A 72 17.01 -6.86 17.26
N LEU A 73 15.96 -6.14 17.67
CA LEU A 73 14.75 -6.04 16.87
C LEU A 73 15.03 -5.10 15.70
N GLY A 74 15.28 -5.69 14.53
CA GLY A 74 15.24 -4.96 13.27
C GLY A 74 13.94 -4.16 13.22
N GLY A 75 14.04 -2.88 12.82
CA GLY A 75 12.88 -2.00 12.77
C GLY A 75 11.75 -2.70 12.02
N SER A 76 10.71 -3.10 12.75
CA SER A 76 9.50 -3.64 12.18
C SER A 76 8.63 -2.43 11.86
N PRO A 77 8.64 -1.87 10.63
CA PRO A 77 7.52 -1.05 10.22
C PRO A 77 6.30 -1.90 10.55
N ARG A 78 5.38 -1.37 11.35
CA ARG A 78 4.13 -2.06 11.67
C ARG A 78 3.57 -2.47 10.32
N ALA A 79 3.65 -3.75 9.97
CA ALA A 79 3.04 -4.25 8.75
C ALA A 79 1.60 -3.77 8.88
N ALA A 80 1.23 -2.81 8.03
CA ALA A 80 -0.14 -2.36 7.93
C ALA A 80 -0.91 -3.67 7.87
N ALA A 81 -1.75 -3.93 8.86
CA ALA A 81 -2.41 -5.23 8.99
C ALA A 81 -3.15 -5.45 7.67
N GLU A 82 -2.49 -6.22 6.82
CA GLU A 82 -2.80 -6.38 5.42
C GLU A 82 -3.97 -7.35 5.44
N ARG A 83 -5.18 -6.80 5.45
CA ARG A 83 -6.05 -7.20 4.37
C ARG A 83 -5.40 -6.64 3.12
N ALA A 84 -4.39 -7.36 2.62
CA ALA A 84 -3.89 -7.16 1.29
C ALA A 84 -5.13 -7.23 0.41
N ALA A 85 -5.51 -6.09 -0.15
CA ALA A 85 -6.33 -6.09 -1.32
C ALA A 85 -5.68 -7.11 -2.28
N PRO A 86 -6.45 -8.03 -2.89
CA PRO A 86 -5.88 -9.02 -3.80
C PRO A 86 -5.08 -8.42 -4.97
N MET A 87 -5.13 -7.10 -5.14
CA MET A 87 -4.26 -6.34 -6.01
C MET A 87 -3.79 -5.03 -5.33
N PRO A 88 -2.50 -4.67 -5.38
CA PRO A 88 -2.00 -3.40 -4.87
C PRO A 88 -2.56 -2.24 -5.72
N LEU A 89 -3.51 -1.50 -5.13
CA LEU A 89 -4.28 -0.43 -5.79
C LEU A 89 -3.42 0.67 -6.38
N THR A 90 -2.35 1.06 -5.68
CA THR A 90 -1.47 2.15 -6.10
C THR A 90 -0.64 1.76 -7.33
N GLY A 91 -0.12 0.52 -7.37
CA GLY A 91 0.61 -0.01 -8.52
C GLY A 91 -0.30 -0.21 -9.73
N ALA A 92 -1.49 -0.78 -9.53
CA ALA A 92 -2.49 -0.93 -10.58
C ALA A 92 -2.95 0.43 -11.13
N ARG A 93 -3.13 1.43 -10.26
CA ARG A 93 -3.53 2.78 -10.69
C ARG A 93 -2.47 3.38 -11.58
N HIS A 94 -1.21 3.42 -11.14
CA HIS A 94 -0.14 4.02 -11.91
C HIS A 94 0.07 3.33 -13.27
N ALA A 95 -0.05 1.99 -13.30
CA ALA A 95 0.01 1.21 -14.52
C ALA A 95 -1.15 1.49 -15.48
N LEU A 96 -2.34 1.80 -14.95
CA LEU A 96 -3.54 2.06 -15.74
C LEU A 96 -3.69 3.53 -16.16
N THR A 97 -3.26 4.49 -15.33
CA THR A 97 -3.57 5.92 -15.53
C THR A 97 -2.44 6.72 -16.19
N GLY A 98 -1.18 6.27 -16.09
CA GLY A 98 -0.02 6.81 -16.81
C GLY A 98 0.30 8.31 -16.59
N GLN A 99 1.60 8.62 -16.53
CA GLN A 99 2.19 9.95 -16.26
C GLN A 99 1.88 10.52 -14.88
N PHE A 100 2.81 11.31 -14.33
CA PHE A 100 2.65 12.05 -13.08
C PHE A 100 2.10 13.44 -13.40
N ASP A 101 0.87 13.72 -13.00
CA ASP A 101 0.23 15.02 -13.19
C ASP A 101 -0.29 15.64 -11.88
N TYR A 102 -1.08 16.71 -12.01
CA TYR A 102 -1.71 17.39 -10.89
C TYR A 102 -2.56 16.43 -10.06
N ALA A 103 -3.36 15.57 -10.70
CA ALA A 103 -4.20 14.62 -9.99
C ALA A 103 -3.35 13.62 -9.23
N ASP A 104 -2.29 13.08 -9.84
CA ASP A 104 -1.42 12.08 -9.18
C ASP A 104 -0.84 12.58 -7.86
N THR A 105 -0.51 13.88 -7.77
CA THR A 105 -0.06 14.49 -6.51
C THR A 105 -1.10 14.35 -5.41
N TRP A 106 -2.37 14.68 -5.71
CA TRP A 106 -3.46 14.58 -4.73
C TRP A 106 -3.88 13.14 -4.45
N LEU A 107 -3.81 12.28 -5.46
CA LEU A 107 -4.06 10.85 -5.30
C LEU A 107 -3.03 10.21 -4.37
N ASN A 108 -1.76 10.57 -4.47
CA ASN A 108 -0.72 10.09 -3.56
C ASN A 108 -0.95 10.55 -2.11
N ILE A 109 -1.40 11.79 -1.90
CA ILE A 109 -1.75 12.29 -0.56
C ILE A 109 -2.96 11.54 -0.02
N ALA A 110 -3.99 11.30 -0.84
CA ALA A 110 -5.17 10.55 -0.45
C ALA A 110 -4.83 9.09 -0.11
N ASP A 111 -3.99 8.43 -0.90
CA ASP A 111 -3.50 7.08 -0.63
C ASP A 111 -2.68 7.04 0.66
N ALA A 112 -1.84 8.05 0.92
CA ALA A 112 -1.11 8.18 2.18
C ALA A 112 -2.05 8.34 3.39
N LEU A 113 -3.13 9.12 3.27
CA LEU A 113 -4.16 9.23 4.31
C LEU A 113 -4.88 7.91 4.53
N ALA A 114 -5.30 7.23 3.45
CA ALA A 114 -5.98 5.94 3.50
C ALA A 114 -5.10 4.86 4.17
N SER A 115 -3.81 4.81 3.85
CA SER A 115 -2.84 3.87 4.45
C SER A 115 -2.70 4.03 5.97
N ARG A 116 -2.99 5.23 6.51
CA ARG A 116 -3.01 5.52 7.95
C ARG A 116 -4.40 5.33 8.58
N GLY A 117 -5.35 4.74 7.86
CA GLY A 117 -6.73 4.55 8.30
C GLY A 117 -7.59 5.81 8.23
N ARG A 118 -7.07 6.93 7.72
CA ARG A 118 -7.79 8.21 7.60
C ARG A 118 -8.57 8.28 6.28
N THR A 119 -9.41 7.29 6.02
CA THR A 119 -10.16 7.15 4.76
C THR A 119 -11.19 8.26 4.55
N GLU A 120 -11.78 8.78 5.61
CA GLU A 120 -12.70 9.92 5.54
C GLU A 120 -12.00 11.20 5.06
N ASP A 121 -10.80 11.46 5.59
CA ASP A 121 -10.00 12.62 5.20
C ASP A 121 -9.53 12.50 3.74
N ALA A 122 -9.19 11.30 3.30
CA ALA A 122 -8.87 11.03 1.90
C ALA A 122 -10.06 11.36 0.97
N ALA A 123 -11.27 10.94 1.35
CA ALA A 123 -12.47 11.26 0.59
C ALA A 123 -12.77 12.78 0.58
N LYS A 124 -12.68 13.47 1.73
CA LYS A 124 -12.89 14.93 1.82
C LYS A 124 -11.86 15.71 1.01
N LEU A 125 -10.60 15.27 1.03
CA LEU A 125 -9.54 15.85 0.22
C LEU A 125 -9.90 15.76 -1.27
N LEU A 126 -10.21 14.56 -1.76
CA LEU A 126 -10.52 14.34 -3.17
C LEU A 126 -11.84 14.99 -3.60
N GLN A 127 -12.85 15.06 -2.72
CA GLN A 127 -14.06 15.87 -2.95
C GLN A 127 -13.73 17.34 -3.20
N THR A 128 -12.74 17.89 -2.49
CA THR A 128 -12.29 19.26 -2.71
C THR A 128 -11.60 19.40 -4.07
N GLN A 129 -10.82 18.39 -4.48
CA GLN A 129 -10.09 18.43 -5.75
C GLN A 129 -11.00 18.25 -6.96
N VAL A 130 -11.99 17.34 -6.93
CA VAL A 130 -12.97 17.21 -8.03
C VAL A 130 -13.82 18.48 -8.19
N LYS A 131 -14.03 19.26 -7.11
CA LYS A 131 -14.72 20.56 -7.22
C LYS A 131 -13.85 21.61 -7.93
N ARG A 132 -12.53 21.57 -7.74
CA ARG A 132 -11.59 22.49 -8.39
C ARG A 132 -11.28 22.10 -9.82
N HIS A 133 -11.20 20.80 -10.09
CA HIS A 133 -10.85 20.22 -11.38
C HIS A 133 -11.91 19.19 -11.81
N PRO A 134 -13.14 19.62 -12.12
CA PRO A 134 -14.26 18.72 -12.38
C PRO A 134 -14.11 17.90 -13.67
N GLY A 135 -13.22 18.30 -14.58
CA GLY A 135 -12.92 17.60 -15.83
C GLY A 135 -11.81 16.55 -15.71
N ASP A 136 -11.17 16.40 -14.55
CA ASP A 136 -10.08 15.45 -14.37
C ASP A 136 -10.62 14.08 -13.94
N TYR A 137 -10.60 13.12 -14.87
CA TYR A 137 -11.14 11.79 -14.62
C TYR A 137 -10.36 11.04 -13.52
N LYS A 138 -9.06 11.31 -13.32
CA LYS A 138 -8.22 10.63 -12.31
C LYS A 138 -8.65 11.05 -10.89
N LEU A 139 -9.05 12.31 -10.70
CA LEU A 139 -9.57 12.77 -9.41
C LEU A 139 -10.91 12.12 -9.08
N TRP A 140 -11.81 11.99 -10.06
CA TRP A 140 -13.08 11.25 -9.88
C TRP A 140 -12.84 9.77 -9.59
N LEU A 141 -11.88 9.14 -10.28
CA LEU A 141 -11.46 7.77 -10.03
C LEU A 141 -10.97 7.59 -8.58
N GLY A 142 -10.09 8.49 -8.14
CA GLY A 142 -9.58 8.48 -6.78
C GLY A 142 -10.66 8.69 -5.74
N LEU A 143 -11.62 9.59 -6.01
CA LEU A 143 -12.75 9.82 -5.11
C LEU A 143 -13.59 8.55 -4.97
N GLY A 144 -13.86 7.85 -6.07
CA GLY A 144 -14.56 6.55 -6.05
C GLY A 144 -13.86 5.53 -5.16
N ASN A 145 -12.53 5.39 -5.32
CA ASN A 145 -11.71 4.51 -4.49
C ASN A 145 -11.73 4.92 -3.02
N ALA A 146 -11.52 6.20 -2.71
CA ALA A 146 -11.50 6.69 -1.33
C ALA A 146 -12.86 6.51 -0.63
N LEU A 147 -13.97 6.72 -1.35
CA LEU A 147 -15.31 6.48 -0.82
C LEU A 147 -15.56 4.99 -0.59
N ALA A 148 -15.18 4.11 -1.52
CA ALA A 148 -15.31 2.67 -1.37
C ALA A 148 -14.48 2.14 -0.19
N ASP A 149 -13.26 2.64 -0.02
CA ASP A 149 -12.39 2.29 1.11
C ASP A 149 -12.94 2.81 2.45
N HIS A 150 -13.58 3.98 2.46
CA HIS A 150 -14.23 4.54 3.65
C HIS A 150 -15.47 3.75 4.07
N SER A 151 -16.39 3.46 3.14
CA SER A 151 -17.62 2.71 3.44
C SER A 151 -17.42 1.20 3.52
N ARG A 152 -16.25 0.68 3.15
CA ARG A 152 -15.93 -0.76 3.00
C ARG A 152 -16.86 -1.53 2.07
N THR A 153 -17.74 -0.81 1.38
CA THR A 153 -18.76 -1.29 0.46
C THR A 153 -18.93 -0.24 -0.63
N LEU A 154 -19.46 -0.64 -1.78
CA LEU A 154 -19.68 0.27 -2.90
C LEU A 154 -20.93 1.12 -2.67
N SER A 155 -20.73 2.29 -2.05
CA SER A 155 -21.79 3.26 -1.79
C SER A 155 -22.29 3.95 -3.07
N PRO A 156 -23.50 4.55 -3.08
CA PRO A 156 -23.99 5.32 -4.22
C PRO A 156 -23.07 6.46 -4.64
N GLY A 157 -22.43 7.13 -3.67
CA GLY A 157 -21.45 8.19 -3.95
C GLY A 157 -20.19 7.67 -4.64
N ALA A 158 -19.70 6.49 -4.25
CA ALA A 158 -18.58 5.85 -4.94
C ALA A 158 -18.95 5.43 -6.37
N ARG A 159 -20.14 4.83 -6.58
CA ARG A 159 -20.67 4.50 -7.91
C ARG A 159 -20.76 5.72 -8.81
N PHE A 160 -21.30 6.83 -8.28
CA PHE A 160 -21.39 8.09 -9.01
C PHE A 160 -20.00 8.60 -9.42
N ALA A 161 -19.03 8.57 -8.51
CA ALA A 161 -17.67 9.03 -8.83
C ALA A 161 -16.99 8.16 -9.91
N PHE A 162 -17.17 6.84 -9.87
CA PHE A 162 -16.69 5.96 -10.94
C PHE A 162 -17.39 6.23 -12.27
N ALA A 163 -18.71 6.43 -12.26
CA ALA A 163 -19.47 6.77 -13.47
C ALA A 163 -18.98 8.09 -14.10
N ARG A 164 -18.80 9.14 -13.28
CA ARG A 164 -18.22 10.41 -13.75
C ARG A 164 -16.81 10.26 -14.31
N SER A 165 -15.99 9.41 -13.69
CA SER A 165 -14.65 9.11 -14.21
C SER A 165 -14.71 8.41 -15.58
N ALA A 166 -15.61 7.44 -15.76
CA ALA A 166 -15.82 6.74 -17.04
C ALA A 166 -16.39 7.65 -18.14
N GLU A 167 -17.28 8.59 -17.78
CA GLU A 167 -17.82 9.59 -18.70
C GLU A 167 -16.74 10.57 -19.21
N LEU A 168 -15.81 10.97 -18.33
CA LEU A 168 -14.72 11.90 -18.66
C LEU A 168 -13.60 11.23 -19.46
N ALA A 169 -13.43 9.91 -19.36
CA ALA A 169 -12.41 9.15 -20.07
C ALA A 169 -13.03 7.90 -20.75
N PRO A 170 -13.85 8.09 -21.79
CA PRO A 170 -14.49 6.98 -22.49
C PRO A 170 -13.42 6.06 -23.12
N GLY A 171 -13.57 4.76 -22.90
CA GLY A 171 -12.62 3.75 -23.38
C GLY A 171 -11.35 3.60 -22.54
N HIS A 172 -11.13 4.42 -21.52
CA HIS A 172 -10.04 4.23 -20.58
C HIS A 172 -10.35 3.06 -19.62
N PRO A 173 -9.43 2.11 -19.40
CA PRO A 173 -9.71 0.90 -18.63
C PRO A 173 -9.84 1.15 -17.12
N ALA A 174 -9.17 2.18 -16.59
CA ALA A 174 -9.04 2.39 -15.15
C ALA A 174 -10.39 2.53 -14.41
N PRO A 175 -11.35 3.38 -14.85
CA PRO A 175 -12.61 3.55 -14.13
C PRO A 175 -13.41 2.26 -13.96
N LEU A 176 -13.53 1.47 -15.03
CA LEU A 176 -14.26 0.21 -15.02
C LEU A 176 -13.48 -0.88 -14.27
N PHE A 177 -12.14 -0.89 -14.37
CA PHE A 177 -11.31 -1.79 -13.60
C PHE A 177 -11.52 -1.60 -12.08
N PHE A 178 -11.39 -0.37 -11.60
CA PHE A 178 -11.54 -0.05 -10.17
C PHE A 178 -13.00 -0.19 -9.68
N LEU A 179 -14.00 0.08 -10.53
CA LEU A 179 -15.40 -0.20 -10.22
C LEU A 179 -15.62 -1.71 -9.99
N GLY A 180 -15.14 -2.56 -10.90
CA GLY A 180 -15.24 -4.01 -10.74
C GLY A 180 -14.52 -4.51 -9.48
N LEU A 181 -13.37 -3.91 -9.15
CA LEU A 181 -12.66 -4.23 -7.91
C LEU A 181 -13.45 -3.84 -6.66
N ALA A 182 -14.11 -2.68 -6.68
CA ALA A 182 -14.97 -2.24 -5.59
C ALA A 182 -16.22 -3.12 -5.45
N GLU A 183 -16.81 -3.58 -6.56
CA GLU A 183 -17.91 -4.56 -6.56
C GLU A 183 -17.48 -5.89 -5.95
N ALA A 184 -16.35 -6.44 -6.38
CA ALA A 184 -15.82 -7.70 -5.86
C ALA A 184 -15.57 -7.61 -4.35
N ARG A 185 -14.97 -6.51 -3.86
CA ARG A 185 -14.77 -6.28 -2.42
C ARG A 185 -16.05 -6.10 -1.63
N SER A 186 -17.12 -5.66 -2.30
CA SER A 186 -18.45 -5.51 -1.70
C SER A 186 -19.24 -6.82 -1.70
N GLY A 187 -18.66 -7.92 -2.20
CA GLY A 187 -19.31 -9.23 -2.31
C GLY A 187 -20.05 -9.47 -3.64
N ASN A 188 -20.08 -8.49 -4.54
CA ASN A 188 -20.78 -8.57 -5.82
C ASN A 188 -19.87 -9.11 -6.93
N SER A 189 -19.28 -10.30 -6.71
CA SER A 189 -18.33 -10.91 -7.64
C SER A 189 -18.90 -11.11 -9.05
N ALA A 190 -20.19 -11.44 -9.18
CA ALA A 190 -20.84 -11.61 -10.48
C ALA A 190 -20.84 -10.32 -11.32
N GLU A 191 -21.06 -9.17 -10.67
CA GLU A 191 -21.05 -7.87 -11.35
C GLU A 191 -19.63 -7.44 -11.71
N ALA A 192 -18.66 -7.69 -10.83
CA ALA A 192 -17.24 -7.47 -11.14
C ALA A 192 -16.80 -8.25 -12.39
N VAL A 193 -17.16 -9.53 -12.47
CA VAL A 193 -16.90 -10.39 -13.63
C VAL A 193 -17.56 -9.83 -14.90
N ARG A 194 -18.82 -9.40 -14.80
CA ARG A 194 -19.56 -8.82 -15.93
C ARG A 194 -18.85 -7.57 -16.48
N ILE A 195 -18.49 -6.64 -15.60
CA ILE A 195 -17.81 -5.39 -15.96
C ILE A 195 -16.46 -5.66 -16.61
N TRP A 196 -15.63 -6.53 -16.03
CA TRP A 196 -14.30 -6.80 -16.57
C TRP A 196 -14.32 -7.57 -17.89
N ARG A 197 -15.29 -8.47 -18.09
CA ARG A 197 -15.48 -9.13 -19.40
C ARG A 197 -15.87 -8.13 -20.48
N GLU A 198 -16.71 -7.15 -20.16
CA GLU A 198 -17.09 -6.07 -21.07
C GLU A 198 -15.87 -5.21 -21.46
N VAL A 199 -15.03 -4.84 -20.47
CA VAL A 199 -13.77 -4.13 -20.72
C VAL A 199 -12.86 -4.93 -21.65
N LEU A 200 -12.70 -6.24 -21.41
CA LEU A 200 -11.82 -7.09 -22.22
C LEU A 200 -12.35 -7.36 -23.63
N ALA A 201 -13.68 -7.44 -23.79
CA ALA A 201 -14.33 -7.64 -25.08
C ALA A 201 -14.13 -6.44 -26.02
N ASN A 202 -14.11 -5.23 -25.46
CA ASN A 202 -13.90 -3.99 -26.21
C ASN A 202 -12.41 -3.60 -26.34
N ALA A 203 -11.51 -4.35 -25.70
CA ALA A 203 -10.07 -4.06 -25.70
C ALA A 203 -9.35 -4.62 -26.94
N PRO A 204 -8.46 -3.84 -27.59
CA PRO A 204 -7.53 -4.38 -28.58
C PRO A 204 -6.63 -5.47 -27.98
N ALA A 205 -6.21 -6.44 -28.79
CA ALA A 205 -5.51 -7.64 -28.30
C ALA A 205 -4.12 -7.36 -27.66
N ASN A 206 -3.46 -6.25 -28.00
CA ASN A 206 -2.07 -5.95 -27.57
C ASN A 206 -1.93 -4.82 -26.54
N VAL A 207 -3.00 -4.41 -25.86
CA VAL A 207 -2.92 -3.30 -24.89
C VAL A 207 -2.17 -3.70 -23.61
N SER A 208 -1.27 -2.83 -23.14
CA SER A 208 -0.38 -3.08 -22.00
C SER A 208 -1.11 -3.38 -20.69
N TRP A 209 -2.34 -2.88 -20.53
CA TRP A 209 -3.14 -3.03 -19.32
C TRP A 209 -4.04 -4.27 -19.30
N ARG A 210 -4.23 -4.96 -20.44
CA ARG A 210 -5.12 -6.13 -20.55
C ARG A 210 -4.78 -7.20 -19.50
N PRO A 211 -3.50 -7.57 -19.26
CA PRO A 211 -3.14 -8.54 -18.23
C PRO A 211 -3.60 -8.17 -16.81
N ILE A 212 -3.71 -6.87 -16.50
CA ILE A 212 -4.16 -6.41 -15.17
C ILE A 212 -5.64 -6.78 -14.97
N VAL A 213 -6.47 -6.57 -15.99
CA VAL A 213 -7.90 -6.90 -15.94
C VAL A 213 -8.12 -8.41 -15.95
N GLU A 214 -7.36 -9.15 -16.77
CA GLU A 214 -7.40 -10.62 -16.80
C GLU A 214 -7.02 -11.24 -15.44
N ASN A 215 -5.95 -10.76 -14.81
CA ASN A 215 -5.55 -11.22 -13.48
C ASN A 215 -6.61 -10.91 -12.41
N GLY A 216 -7.24 -9.74 -12.46
CA GLY A 216 -8.36 -9.39 -11.58
C GLY A 216 -9.53 -10.35 -11.75
N LEU A 217 -9.91 -10.62 -13.00
CA LEU A 217 -10.98 -11.56 -13.35
C LEU A 217 -10.70 -12.96 -12.82
N LEU A 218 -9.51 -13.50 -13.10
CA LEU A 218 -9.09 -14.82 -12.62
C LEU A 218 -9.16 -14.92 -11.10
N LEU A 219 -8.74 -13.89 -10.38
CA LEU A 219 -8.74 -13.91 -8.92
C LEU A 219 -10.15 -13.92 -8.34
N VAL A 220 -11.09 -13.16 -8.93
CA VAL A 220 -12.49 -13.17 -8.49
C VAL A 220 -13.17 -14.49 -8.86
N GLU A 221 -12.85 -15.06 -10.02
CA GLU A 221 -13.39 -16.38 -10.43
C GLU A 221 -12.85 -17.53 -9.58
N GLN A 222 -11.58 -17.49 -9.15
CA GLN A 222 -10.98 -18.50 -8.27
C GLN A 222 -11.42 -18.36 -6.80
N GLY A 223 -11.64 -17.12 -6.35
CA GLY A 223 -12.15 -16.83 -5.00
C GLY A 223 -13.66 -17.02 -4.86
N ALA A 224 -14.40 -17.08 -5.97
CA ALA A 224 -15.80 -17.47 -6.00
C ALA A 224 -15.86 -19.00 -6.16
N PRO A 225 -16.14 -19.79 -5.10
CA PRO A 225 -16.42 -21.21 -5.29
C PRO A 225 -17.61 -21.36 -6.25
N SER A 226 -17.30 -21.74 -7.50
CA SER A 226 -18.18 -22.32 -8.50
C SER A 226 -19.61 -21.75 -8.56
N MET A 227 -19.78 -20.63 -9.26
CA MET A 227 -21.03 -20.39 -10.00
C MET A 227 -20.81 -20.82 -11.45
N THR A 228 -20.84 -22.14 -11.66
CA THR A 228 -21.06 -22.73 -12.97
C THR A 228 -22.21 -21.98 -13.66
N ALA A 229 -21.94 -21.49 -14.86
CA ALA A 229 -22.96 -20.94 -15.76
C ALA A 229 -24.16 -21.90 -15.81
N PRO A 230 -25.41 -21.40 -15.76
CA PRO A 230 -26.56 -22.27 -15.97
C PRO A 230 -26.39 -22.95 -17.35
N PRO A 231 -26.61 -24.28 -17.44
CA PRO A 231 -26.46 -24.98 -18.70
C PRO A 231 -27.38 -24.34 -19.74
N LYS A 232 -26.85 -24.05 -20.92
CA LYS A 232 -27.67 -23.69 -22.08
C LYS A 232 -28.67 -24.82 -22.29
N SER A 233 -29.95 -24.56 -22.04
CA SER A 233 -31.02 -25.47 -22.40
C SER A 233 -31.14 -25.49 -23.92
N ASN A 234 -30.33 -26.33 -24.56
CA ASN A 234 -30.61 -26.83 -25.89
C ASN A 234 -31.57 -28.01 -25.76
N GLN A 235 -32.85 -27.74 -25.98
CA GLN A 235 -33.85 -28.66 -26.55
C GLN A 235 -34.66 -27.73 -27.48
N ALA A 236 -34.64 -27.77 -28.82
CA ALA A 236 -34.42 -28.86 -29.77
C ALA A 236 -35.28 -30.09 -29.49
N GLY A 237 -36.51 -30.03 -30.01
CA GLY A 237 -37.20 -31.18 -30.59
C GLY A 237 -38.16 -31.95 -29.70
N SER A 238 -39.45 -31.64 -29.83
CA SER A 238 -40.55 -32.61 -30.02
C SER A 238 -41.75 -31.86 -30.59
#